data_AF-A0A2W2BRA9-F1
#
_entry.id   AF-A0A2W2BRA9-F1
#
_cell.length_a   1.000
_cell.length_b   1.000
_cell.length_c   1.000
_cell.angle_alpha   90.00
_cell.angle_beta   90.00
_cell.angle_gamma   90.00
#
_symmetry.space_group_name_H-M   'P 1'
#
loop_
_entity.id
_entity.type
_entity.pdbx_description
1 polymer ?
#
loop_
_entity_poly.entity_id
_entity_poly.type
_entity_poly.pdbx_seq_one_letter_code
_entity_poly.pdbx_strand_id
1 'polypeptide(L)' 'MTDPVEQVRAQLVLSARVIMTDHWPPTDGRRDWCPICNCHWKCRAMLTAYAYLRLVGAHIWIPPHLG' A
#
# COMPACT_ATOMS: atom_id res chain seq x y z
N MET A 1 17.93 21.18 5.10
CA MET A 1 16.46 21.10 5.20
C MET A 1 15.98 20.39 3.95
N THR A 2 15.23 19.32 4.08
CA THR A 2 14.68 18.59 2.93
C THR A 2 13.65 19.48 2.24
N ASP A 3 13.63 19.47 0.91
CA ASP A 3 12.61 20.15 0.10
C ASP A 3 11.21 19.66 0.53
N PRO A 4 10.23 20.55 0.80
CA PRO A 4 8.85 20.16 1.10
C PRO A 4 8.26 19.16 0.09
N VAL A 5 8.64 19.24 -1.19
CA VAL A 5 8.19 18.29 -2.22
C VAL A 5 8.73 16.88 -1.97
N GLU A 6 10.03 16.77 -1.66
CA GLU A 6 10.69 15.52 -1.31
C GLU A 6 10.09 14.92 -0.02
N GLN A 7 9.75 15.76 0.96
CA GLN A 7 9.10 15.31 2.20
C GLN A 7 7.70 14.73 1.93
N VAL A 8 6.88 15.40 1.12
CA VAL A 8 5.55 14.89 0.74
C VAL A 8 5.68 13.60 -0.06
N ARG A 9 6.63 13.52 -1.00
CA ARG A 9 6.92 12.31 -1.77
C ARG A 9 7.26 11.13 -0.85
N ALA A 10 8.18 11.33 0.09
CA ALA A 10 8.59 10.30 1.04
C ALA A 10 7.41 9.86 1.92
N GLN A 11 6.60 10.80 2.40
CA GLN A 11 5.44 10.50 3.21
C GLN A 11 4.38 9.67 2.47
N LEU A 12 4.10 10.01 1.20
CA LEU A 12 3.16 9.24 0.37
C LEU A 12 3.63 7.81 0.14
N VAL A 13 4.93 7.61 -0.13
CA VAL A 13 5.52 6.26 -0.26
C VAL A 13 5.41 5.48 1.06
N LEU A 14 5.74 6.10 2.19
CA LEU A 14 5.66 5.45 3.49
C LEU A 14 4.22 5.06 3.84
N SER A 15 3.28 5.98 3.71
CA SER A 15 1.86 5.72 3.96
C SER A 15 1.32 4.63 3.05
N ALA A 16 1.69 4.61 1.76
CA ALA A 16 1.29 3.54 0.85
C ALA A 16 1.81 2.17 1.32
N ARG A 17 3.08 2.06 1.70
CA ARG A 17 3.69 0.79 2.15
C ARG A 17 3.04 0.26 3.43
N VAL A 18 2.74 1.12 4.39
CA VAL A 18 2.03 0.72 5.62
C VAL A 18 0.66 0.16 5.27
N ILE A 19 -0.16 0.91 4.50
CA ILE A 19 -1.48 0.45 4.08
C ILE A 19 -1.39 -0.89 3.31
N MET A 20 -0.42 -1.01 2.39
CA MET A 20 -0.24 -2.22 1.60
C MET A 20 0.19 -3.41 2.44
N THR A 21 0.96 -3.20 3.52
CA THR A 21 1.34 -4.25 4.47
C THR A 21 0.11 -4.75 5.22
N ASP A 22 -0.63 -3.81 5.80
CA ASP A 22 -1.75 -4.09 6.70
C ASP A 22 -2.95 -4.71 5.98
N HIS A 23 -3.20 -4.29 4.74
CA HIS A 23 -4.36 -4.72 3.96
C HIS A 23 -4.06 -5.83 2.94
N TRP A 24 -2.82 -6.32 2.86
CA TRP A 24 -2.49 -7.39 1.91
C TRP A 24 -3.25 -8.67 2.23
N PRO A 25 -3.77 -9.41 1.23
CA PRO A 25 -4.41 -10.69 1.48
C PRO A 25 -3.41 -11.69 2.07
N PRO A 26 -3.81 -12.52 3.05
CA PRO A 26 -2.95 -13.57 3.56
C PRO A 26 -2.56 -14.56 2.44
N THR A 27 -1.40 -15.20 2.58
CA THR A 27 -0.91 -16.22 1.63
C THR A 27 -1.61 -17.56 1.78
N ASP A 28 -2.23 -17.80 2.93
CA ASP A 28 -3.04 -18.95 3.25
C ASP A 28 -4.52 -18.56 3.43
N GLY A 29 -5.42 -19.54 3.24
CA GLY A 29 -6.86 -19.31 3.37
C GLY A 29 -7.43 -18.38 2.30
N ARG A 30 -8.14 -17.32 2.71
CA ARG A 30 -8.90 -16.41 1.84
C ARG A 30 -7.98 -15.39 1.15
N ARG A 31 -7.23 -15.87 0.15
CA ARG A 31 -6.25 -15.09 -0.64
C ARG A 31 -6.84 -13.92 -1.45
N ASP A 32 -8.16 -13.85 -1.56
CA ASP A 32 -8.92 -12.81 -2.26
C ASP A 32 -9.60 -11.82 -1.30
N TRP A 33 -9.36 -11.91 0.01
CA TRP A 33 -9.98 -11.06 1.02
C TRP A 33 -8.96 -10.16 1.73
N CYS A 34 -9.37 -8.94 2.04
CA CYS A 34 -8.61 -8.03 2.89
C CYS A 34 -8.80 -8.41 4.37
N PRO A 35 -7.72 -8.64 5.15
CA PRO A 35 -7.83 -9.08 6.54
C PRO A 35 -8.38 -8.00 7.48
N ILE A 36 -8.20 -6.72 7.14
CA ILE A 36 -8.68 -5.58 7.95
C ILE A 36 -10.10 -5.17 7.59
N CYS A 37 -10.38 -5.01 6.30
CA CYS A 37 -11.69 -4.52 5.85
C CYS A 37 -12.75 -5.62 5.77
N ASN A 38 -12.34 -6.89 5.82
CA ASN A 38 -13.20 -8.06 5.64
C ASN A 38 -14.10 -7.96 4.38
N CYS A 39 -13.48 -7.58 3.26
CA CYS A 39 -14.13 -7.48 1.95
C CYS A 39 -13.19 -8.02 0.87
N HIS A 40 -13.70 -8.21 -0.34
CA HIS A 40 -12.86 -8.61 -1.47
C HIS A 40 -11.72 -7.60 -1.71
N TRP A 41 -10.55 -8.14 -1.98
CA TRP A 41 -9.39 -7.40 -2.43
C TRP A 41 -9.53 -7.06 -3.92
N LYS A 42 -9.21 -5.85 -4.39
CA LYS A 42 -8.61 -4.70 -3.68
C LYS A 42 -9.66 -3.86 -2.96
N CYS A 43 -9.52 -3.73 -1.64
CA CYS A 43 -10.34 -2.83 -0.84
C CYS A 43 -9.98 -1.35 -1.09
N ARG A 44 -10.80 -0.42 -0.59
CA ARG A 44 -10.60 1.03 -0.79
C ARG A 44 -9.21 1.52 -0.32
N ALA A 45 -8.74 1.02 0.82
CA ALA A 45 -7.43 1.39 1.36
C ALA A 45 -6.30 0.99 0.39
N MET A 46 -6.34 -0.22 -0.16
CA MET A 46 -5.39 -0.67 -1.17
C MET A 46 -5.42 0.21 -2.43
N LEU A 47 -6.61 0.60 -2.90
CA LEU A 47 -6.73 1.51 -4.05
C LEU A 47 -6.09 2.87 -3.76
N THR A 48 -6.27 3.42 -2.55
CA THR A 48 -5.61 4.66 -2.12
C THR A 48 -4.09 4.51 -2.08
N ALA A 49 -3.57 3.40 -1.56
CA ALA A 49 -2.12 3.17 -1.51
C ALA A 49 -1.50 3.08 -2.92
N TYR A 50 -2.15 2.38 -3.85
CA TYR A 50 -1.73 2.38 -5.25
C TYR A 50 -1.77 3.77 -5.87
N ALA A 51 -2.78 4.58 -5.55
CA ALA A 51 -2.87 5.95 -6.02
C ALA A 51 -1.72 6.82 -5.49
N TYR A 52 -1.36 6.69 -4.20
CA TYR A 52 -0.22 7.40 -3.61
C TYR A 52 1.10 7.08 -4.32
N LEU A 53 1.39 5.80 -4.57
CA LEU A 53 2.59 5.40 -5.33
C LEU A 53 2.57 5.99 -6.74
N ARG A 54 1.41 5.95 -7.42
CA ARG A 54 1.24 6.50 -8.78
C ARG A 54 1.49 8.01 -8.82
N LEU A 55 0.96 8.77 -7.86
CA LEU A 55 1.10 10.23 -7.80
C LEU A 55 2.56 10.68 -7.75
N VAL A 56 3.43 9.86 -7.16
CA VAL A 56 4.86 10.17 -7.02
C VAL A 56 5.74 9.39 -8.00
N GLY A 57 5.15 8.66 -8.96
CA GLY A 57 5.90 7.84 -9.92
C GLY A 57 6.71 6.71 -9.28
N ALA A 58 6.32 6.22 -8.10
CA ALA A 58 6.93 5.06 -7.48
C ALA A 58 6.39 3.76 -8.09
N HIS A 59 7.23 2.74 -8.16
CA HIS A 59 6.83 1.42 -8.63
C HIS A 59 5.83 0.75 -7.68
N ILE A 60 5.08 -0.22 -8.21
CA ILE A 60 4.25 -1.11 -7.39
C ILE A 60 5.14 -1.75 -6.32
N TRP A 61 4.66 -1.71 -5.10
CA TRP A 61 5.32 -2.32 -3.96
C TRP A 61 4.58 -3.59 -3.55
N ILE A 62 5.32 -4.59 -3.11
CA ILE A 62 4.79 -5.86 -2.58
C ILE A 62 5.43 -6.02 -1.18
N PRO A 63 4.66 -6.38 -0.14
CA PRO A 63 5.22 -6.57 1.18
C PRO A 63 6.34 -7.63 1.20
N PRO A 64 7.51 -7.35 1.81
CA PRO A 64 8.68 -8.23 1.73
C PRO A 64 8.53 -9.55 2.47
N HIS A 65 7.56 -9.69 3.38
CA HIS A 65 7.26 -10.97 4.04
C HIS A 65 6.50 -11.95 3.13
N LEU A 66 6.25 -11.56 1.87
CA LEU A 66 5.50 -12.33 0.87
C LEU A 66 6.32 -12.61 -0.40
N GLY A 67 7.58 -12.16 -0.44
CA GLY A 67 8.50 -12.30 -1.58
C GLY A 67 9.63 -13.27 -1.30
#